data_AF-A0A930K6L6-F1
#
_entry.id   AF-A0A930K6L6-F1
#
_cell.length_a   1.000
_cell.length_b   1.000
_cell.length_c   1.000
_cell.angle_alpha   90.00
_cell.angle_beta   90.00
_cell.angle_gamma   90.00
#
_symmetry.space_group_name_H-M   'P 1'
#
loop_
_entity.id
_entity.type
_entity.pdbx_description
1 polymer ?
#
loop_
_entity_poly.entity_id
_entity_poly.type
_entity_poly.pdbx_seq_one_letter_code
_entity_poly.pdbx_strand_id
1 'polypeptide(L)'
;MKIKSILAVFIIVGGISYALYFSLVTDVLLKYCETIHTKAIIEERLTGNTSDPVLRYRFLYENQAYIGFVSETSRLHVSDTINIVFLKSRPSINKPLIK
;
A
#
# COMPACT_ATOMS: atom_id res chain seq x y z
N MET A 1 -36.98 5.35 1.87
CA MET A 1 -35.89 4.35 1.78
C MET A 1 -35.10 4.37 0.47
N LYS A 2 -35.71 4.65 -0.70
CA LYS A 2 -35.02 4.58 -2.02
C LYS A 2 -33.87 5.59 -2.21
N ILE A 3 -34.02 6.85 -1.78
CA ILE A 3 -32.98 7.90 -1.94
C ILE A 3 -31.71 7.60 -1.14
N LYS A 4 -31.82 7.11 0.10
CA LYS A 4 -30.67 6.73 0.93
C LYS A 4 -29.87 5.57 0.33
N SER A 5 -30.57 4.62 -0.30
CA SER A 5 -29.95 3.49 -1.00
C SER A 5 -29.23 3.93 -2.27
N ILE A 6 -29.81 4.86 -3.06
CA ILE A 6 -29.16 5.42 -4.25
C ILE A 6 -27.88 6.20 -3.87
N LEU A 7 -27.92 7.03 -2.82
CA LEU A 7 -26.76 7.76 -2.34
C LEU A 7 -25.63 6.81 -1.89
N ALA A 8 -25.97 5.72 -1.20
CA ALA A 8 -25.00 4.70 -0.80
C ALA A 8 -24.30 4.07 -2.01
N VAL A 9 -25.06 3.77 -3.08
CA VAL A 9 -24.50 3.22 -4.33
C VAL A 9 -23.50 4.21 -4.96
N PHE A 10 -23.82 5.50 -5.03
CA PHE A 10 -22.89 6.51 -5.56
C PHE A 10 -21.60 6.62 -4.76
N ILE A 11 -21.68 6.56 -3.43
CA ILE A 11 -20.49 6.59 -2.56
C ILE A 11 -19.61 5.36 -2.80
N ILE A 12 -20.22 4.17 -2.89
CA ILE A 12 -19.50 2.92 -3.15
C ILE A 12 -18.81 2.96 -4.52
N VAL A 13 -19.56 3.31 -5.57
CA VAL A 13 -19.02 3.38 -6.94
C VAL A 13 -17.93 4.44 -7.05
N GLY A 14 -18.13 5.61 -6.45
CA GLY A 14 -17.12 6.66 -6.39
C GLY A 14 -15.85 6.21 -5.67
N GLY A 15 -15.99 5.53 -4.52
CA GLY A 15 -14.86 4.99 -3.76
C GLY A 15 -14.05 3.94 -4.53
N ILE A 16 -14.73 2.99 -5.18
CA ILE A 16 -14.08 1.98 -6.03
C ILE A 16 -13.35 2.66 -7.20
N SER A 17 -13.99 3.63 -7.85
CA SER A 17 -13.39 4.36 -8.98
C SER A 17 -12.14 5.13 -8.55
N TYR A 18 -12.18 5.77 -7.39
CA TYR A 18 -11.02 6.47 -6.83
C TYR A 18 -9.88 5.52 -6.48
N ALA A 19 -10.17 4.37 -5.87
CA ALA A 19 -9.16 3.37 -5.54
C ALA A 19 -8.46 2.82 -6.80
N LEU A 20 -9.24 2.53 -7.86
CA LEU A 20 -8.71 2.08 -9.14
C LEU A 20 -7.83 3.15 -9.81
N TYR A 21 -8.31 4.40 -9.84
CA TYR A 21 -7.54 5.52 -10.36
C TYR A 21 -6.22 5.70 -9.60
N PHE A 22 -6.26 5.69 -8.27
CA PHE A 22 -5.07 5.84 -7.43
C PHE A 22 -4.07 4.71 -7.66
N SER A 23 -4.54 3.47 -7.81
CA SER A 23 -3.69 2.31 -8.14
C SER A 23 -2.99 2.49 -9.49
N LEU A 24 -3.72 2.91 -10.53
CA LEU A 24 -3.15 3.15 -11.85
C LEU A 24 -2.11 4.27 -11.84
N VAL A 25 -2.42 5.40 -11.18
CA VAL A 25 -1.50 6.53 -11.05
C VAL A 25 -0.24 6.11 -10.29
N THR A 26 -0.37 5.34 -9.22
CA THR A 26 0.76 4.80 -8.44
C THR A 26 1.67 3.96 -9.32
N ASP A 27 1.12 3.02 -10.10
CA ASP A 27 1.91 2.17 -10.99
C ASP A 27 2.60 2.97 -12.11
N VAL A 28 1.91 3.96 -12.69
CA VAL A 28 2.48 4.85 -13.72
C VAL A 28 3.63 5.66 -13.14
N LEU A 29 3.44 6.26 -11.96
CA LEU A 29 4.47 7.08 -11.30
C LEU A 29 5.69 6.23 -10.92
N LEU A 30 5.50 5.03 -10.37
CA LEU A 30 6.60 4.13 -10.05
C LEU A 30 7.34 3.63 -11.29
N LYS A 31 6.68 3.59 -12.46
CA LYS A 31 7.29 3.15 -13.72
C LYS A 31 8.08 4.24 -14.43
N TYR A 32 7.59 5.48 -14.44
CA TYR A 32 8.13 6.55 -15.29
C TYR A 32 8.91 7.64 -14.53
N CYS A 33 8.83 7.68 -13.20
CA CYS A 33 9.57 8.67 -12.40
C CYS A 33 10.82 8.07 -11.72
N GLU A 34 11.65 8.94 -11.15
CA GLU A 34 12.85 8.54 -10.40
C GLU A 34 12.46 7.78 -9.12
N THR A 35 12.72 6.48 -9.11
CA THR A 35 12.43 5.61 -7.98
C THR A 35 13.71 5.16 -7.27
N ILE A 36 13.56 4.80 -6.01
CA ILE A 36 14.62 4.27 -5.17
C ILE A 36 14.21 2.87 -4.72
N HIS A 37 15.18 1.96 -4.74
CA HIS A 37 15.04 0.61 -4.20
C HIS A 37 15.69 0.56 -2.82
N THR A 38 14.94 0.10 -1.82
CA THR A 38 15.47 -0.06 -0.47
C THR A 38 14.85 -1.26 0.23
N LYS A 39 15.36 -1.57 1.41
CA LYS A 39 14.83 -2.63 2.28
C LYS A 39 13.90 -2.03 3.32
N ALA A 40 12.77 -2.68 3.53
CA ALA A 40 11.85 -2.40 4.61
C ALA A 40 11.77 -3.58 5.57
N ILE A 41 11.53 -3.32 6.85
CA ILE A 41 11.36 -4.33 7.88
C ILE A 41 9.87 -4.40 8.21
N ILE A 42 9.32 -5.61 8.29
CA ILE A 42 7.96 -5.83 8.75
C ILE A 42 7.93 -5.66 10.26
N GLU A 43 7.17 -4.70 10.76
CA GLU A 43 7.13 -4.36 12.18
C GLU A 43 5.97 -5.02 12.90
N GLU A 44 4.81 -5.09 12.24
CA GLU A 44 3.57 -5.42 12.92
C GLU A 44 2.61 -6.14 11.98
N ARG A 45 1.86 -7.07 12.55
CA ARG A 45 0.70 -7.68 11.92
C ARG A 45 -0.56 -6.96 12.40
N LEU A 46 -1.21 -6.26 11.48
CA LEU A 46 -2.49 -5.60 11.69
C LEU A 46 -3.61 -6.58 11.31
N THR A 47 -3.98 -7.46 12.24
CA THR A 47 -5.12 -8.39 12.04
C THR A 47 -6.42 -7.77 12.55
N GLY A 48 -7.41 -7.68 11.67
CA GLY A 48 -8.77 -8.12 11.99
C GLY A 48 -8.92 -9.60 11.61
N ASN A 49 -9.96 -10.28 12.09
CA ASN A 49 -10.27 -11.71 11.85
C ASN A 49 -10.62 -12.04 10.37
N THR A 50 -9.81 -11.63 9.41
CA THR A 50 -9.99 -11.88 7.97
C THR A 50 -8.89 -12.80 7.44
N SER A 51 -9.19 -13.53 6.36
CA SER A 51 -8.32 -14.56 5.75
C SER A 51 -6.91 -14.08 5.38
N ASP A 52 -6.75 -12.78 5.11
CA ASP A 52 -5.50 -12.17 4.66
C ASP A 52 -5.11 -11.02 5.59
N PRO A 53 -4.27 -11.28 6.61
CA PRO A 53 -3.76 -10.23 7.48
C PRO A 53 -3.04 -9.13 6.71
N VAL A 54 -3.07 -7.91 7.22
CA VAL A 54 -2.27 -6.81 6.69
C VAL A 54 -1.01 -6.67 7.54
N LEU A 55 0.15 -6.65 6.92
CA LEU A 55 1.44 -6.43 7.57
C LEU A 55 1.87 -4.98 7.35
N ARG A 56 2.31 -4.34 8.43
CA ARG A 56 2.92 -3.00 8.39
C ARG A 56 4.42 -3.15 8.25
N TYR A 57 4.99 -2.49 7.25
CA TYR A 57 6.45 -2.40 7.09
C TYR A 57 6.94 -0.97 7.26
N ARG A 58 8.20 -0.82 7.68
CA ARG A 58 8.89 0.46 7.84
C ARG A 58 10.22 0.47 7.09
N PHE A 59 10.54 1.59 6.47
CA PHE A 59 11.85 1.84 5.86
C PHE A 59 12.35 3.24 6.20
N LEU A 60 13.66 3.45 6.08
CA LEU A 60 14.31 4.74 6.30
C LEU A 60 14.78 5.32 4.96
N TYR A 61 14.51 6.62 4.75
CA TYR A 61 15.08 7.40 3.66
C TYR A 61 15.34 8.83 4.16
N GLU A 62 16.54 9.37 3.91
CA GLU A 62 16.96 10.70 4.38
C GLU A 62 16.70 10.95 5.88
N ASN A 63 17.04 9.97 6.73
CA ASN A 63 16.79 9.98 8.18
C ASN A 63 15.31 10.08 8.60
N GLN A 64 14.37 9.90 7.67
CA GLN A 64 12.94 9.83 7.95
C GLN A 64 12.42 8.40 7.83
N ALA A 65 11.53 8.03 8.75
CA ALA A 65 10.86 6.75 8.72
C ALA A 65 9.57 6.85 7.91
N TYR A 66 9.41 5.94 6.96
CA TYR A 66 8.22 5.80 6.15
C TYR A 66 7.58 4.44 6.42
N ILE A 67 6.25 4.43 6.32
CA ILE A 67 5.43 3.25 6.61
C ILE A 67 4.67 2.87 5.36
N GLY A 68 4.55 1.57 5.13
CA GLY A 68 3.68 1.00 4.10
C GLY A 68 3.02 -0.28 4.59
N PHE A 69 2.14 -0.83 3.76
CA PHE A 69 1.34 -2.00 4.09
C PHE A 69 1.41 -3.04 2.98
N VAL A 70 1.37 -4.32 3.37
CA VAL A 70 1.39 -5.45 2.46
C VAL A 70 0.48 -6.55 2.98
N SER A 71 -0.23 -7.24 2.09
CA SER A 71 -1.06 -8.38 2.48
C SER A 71 -0.18 -9.61 2.79
N GLU A 72 -0.55 -10.37 3.81
CA GLU A 72 0.16 -11.58 4.26
C GLU A 72 -0.09 -12.81 3.37
N THR A 73 -0.68 -12.65 2.19
CA THR A 73 -0.68 -13.69 1.14
C THR A 73 0.74 -14.17 0.77
N SER A 74 1.75 -13.41 1.16
CA SER A 74 3.16 -13.60 0.81
C SER A 74 3.97 -14.47 1.80
N ARG A 75 3.35 -15.13 2.79
CA ARG A 75 4.02 -15.91 3.86
C ARG A 75 5.09 -15.13 4.65
N LEU A 76 4.90 -13.81 4.71
CA LEU A 76 5.80 -12.89 5.37
C LEU A 76 5.51 -12.84 6.88
N HIS A 77 6.55 -12.80 7.70
CA HIS A 77 6.46 -12.75 9.14
C HIS A 77 6.96 -11.40 9.67
N VAL A 78 6.57 -11.07 10.90
CA VAL A 78 7.13 -9.91 11.62
C VAL A 78 8.64 -10.09 11.75
N SER A 79 9.39 -9.01 11.58
CA SER A 79 10.86 -8.93 11.48
C SER A 79 11.46 -9.42 10.16
N ASP A 80 10.65 -9.89 9.20
CA ASP A 80 11.15 -10.15 7.85
C ASP A 80 11.56 -8.86 7.16
N THR A 81 12.53 -8.97 6.26
CA THR A 81 12.97 -7.86 5.41
C THR A 81 12.46 -8.05 3.99
N ILE A 82 11.79 -7.03 3.46
CA ILE A 82 11.27 -7.03 2.09
C ILE A 82 11.95 -5.94 1.27
N ASN A 83 12.10 -6.19 -0.03
CA ASN A 83 12.52 -5.14 -0.96
C ASN A 83 11.32 -4.28 -1.31
N ILE A 84 11.51 -2.96 -1.32
CA ILE A 84 10.50 -2.01 -1.73
C ILE A 84 11.05 -1.09 -2.81
N VAL A 85 10.15 -0.60 -3.66
CA VAL A 85 10.39 0.52 -4.56
C VAL A 85 9.53 1.69 -4.12
N PHE A 86 10.08 2.89 -4.09
CA PHE A 86 9.31 4.10 -3.79
C PHE A 86 9.72 5.27 -4.65
N LEU A 87 8.82 6.23 -4.81
CA LEU A 87 9.06 7.46 -5.54
C LEU A 87 9.83 8.45 -4.65
N LYS A 88 11.01 8.91 -5.11
CA LYS A 88 11.87 9.82 -4.35
C LYS A 88 11.17 11.12 -3.95
N SER A 89 10.44 11.72 -4.89
CA SER A 89 9.69 12.97 -4.67
C SER A 89 8.44 12.80 -3.80
N ARG A 90 7.97 11.56 -3.61
CA ARG A 90 6.80 11.26 -2.78
C ARG A 90 6.90 9.84 -2.21
N PRO A 91 7.65 9.63 -1.12
CA PRO A 91 7.90 8.28 -0.58
C PRO A 91 6.65 7.55 -0.04
N SER A 92 5.52 8.25 0.10
CA SER A 92 4.21 7.63 0.37
C SER A 92 3.69 6.81 -0.81
N ILE A 93 4.22 7.02 -2.02
CA ILE A 93 4.03 6.15 -3.18
C ILE A 93 5.14 5.10 -3.12
N ASN A 94 4.84 3.99 -2.47
CA ASN A 94 5.73 2.85 -2.29
C ASN A 94 5.02 1.55 -2.63
N LYS A 95 5.79 0.55 -3.07
CA LYS A 95 5.28 -0.78 -3.41
C LYS A 95 6.30 -1.85 -3.01
N PRO A 96 5.87 -2.92 -2.33
CA PRO A 96 6.73 -4.05 -2.05
C PRO A 96 7.02 -4.84 -3.34
N LEU A 97 8.28 -5.24 -3.52
CA LEU A 97 8.76 -6.08 -4.61
C LEU A 97 8.80 -7.53 -4.14
N ILE A 98 7.62 -8.13 -3.99
CA ILE A 98 7.47 -9.54 -3.62
C ILE A 98 7.56 -10.35 -4.92
N LYS A 99 8.45 -11.35 -4.94
CA LYS A 99 8.57 -12.32 -6.04
C LYS A 99 7.78 -13.57 -5.73
#